data_AF-A0AAD7ST52-F1
#
_entry.id   AF-A0AAD7ST52-F1
#
_cell.length_a   1.000
_cell.length_b   1.000
_cell.length_c   1.000
_cell.angle_alpha   90.00
_cell.angle_beta   90.00
_cell.angle_gamma   90.00
#
_symmetry.space_group_name_H-M   'P 1'
#
loop_
_entity.id
_entity.type
_entity.pdbx_description
1 polymer ?
#
loop_
_entity_poly.entity_id
_entity_poly.type
_entity_poly.pdbx_seq_one_letter_code
_entity_poly.pdbx_strand_id
1 'polypeptide(L)'
;MSELKDCPALKYYDFKPVEHGRVCPRYTAVLGRSDDDGIGIEELDTLQLELETLLSSASRRLRALEEQRQILTDWQDKKGDKRFLKLGAS
;
A
#
# COMPACT_ATOMS: atom_id res chain seq x y z
N MET A 1 -18.92 23.94 -0.97
CA MET A 1 -18.00 24.17 0.18
C MET A 1 -18.39 23.39 1.45
N SER A 2 -19.66 23.06 1.72
CA SER A 2 -20.04 22.30 2.93
C SER A 2 -19.76 20.80 2.89
N GLU A 3 -19.64 20.18 1.71
CA GLU A 3 -19.54 18.72 1.59
C GLU A 3 -18.20 18.13 2.08
N LEU A 4 -17.16 18.95 2.18
CA LEU A 4 -15.86 18.53 2.71
C LEU A 4 -15.87 18.40 4.24
N LYS A 5 -16.80 19.07 4.94
CA LYS A 5 -16.86 19.09 6.41
C LYS A 5 -17.33 17.76 7.01
N ASP A 6 -18.08 16.96 6.25
CA ASP A 6 -18.60 15.66 6.68
C ASP A 6 -17.73 14.49 6.22
N CYS A 7 -16.59 14.73 5.56
CA CYS A 7 -15.68 13.68 5.13
C CYS A 7 -14.96 13.09 6.36
N PRO A 8 -14.90 11.75 6.52
CA PRO A 8 -14.17 11.14 7.62
C PRO A 8 -12.70 11.54 7.58
N ALA A 9 -12.07 11.61 8.75
CA ALA A 9 -10.66 11.97 8.88
C ALA A 9 -9.77 10.91 8.20
N LEU A 10 -9.31 11.21 6.99
CA LEU A 10 -8.33 10.39 6.29
C LEU A 10 -6.95 10.56 6.92
N LYS A 11 -6.24 9.45 7.08
CA LYS A 11 -4.83 9.45 7.43
C LYS A 11 -4.00 9.58 6.15
N TYR A 12 -3.26 10.67 6.05
CA TYR A 12 -2.28 10.87 4.99
C TYR A 12 -0.96 10.28 5.44
N TYR A 13 -0.64 9.11 4.89
CA TYR A 13 0.61 8.43 5.19
C TYR A 13 1.74 9.00 4.32
N ASP A 14 2.87 9.33 4.94
CA ASP A 14 4.13 9.55 4.23
C ASP A 14 4.80 8.20 3.95
N PHE A 15 4.38 7.55 2.86
CA PHE A 15 4.92 6.25 2.48
C PHE A 15 6.33 6.39 1.92
N LYS A 16 7.31 6.06 2.76
CA LYS A 16 8.70 5.94 2.32
C LYS A 16 8.95 4.53 1.76
N PRO A 17 9.51 4.40 0.55
CA PRO A 17 9.97 3.11 0.05
C PRO A 17 11.10 2.59 0.95
N VAL A 18 11.29 1.27 0.97
CA VAL A 18 12.45 0.68 1.65
C VAL A 18 13.70 1.08 0.87
N GLU A 19 14.70 1.61 1.56
CA GLU A 19 16.03 1.84 0.99
C GLU A 19 16.73 0.49 0.77
N HIS A 20 16.36 -0.22 -0.30
CA HIS A 20 16.86 -1.57 -0.58
C HIS A 20 18.39 -1.59 -0.72
N GLY A 21 19.03 -0.51 -1.19
CA GLY A 21 20.50 -0.42 -1.22
C GLY A 21 21.18 -0.53 0.15
N ARG A 22 20.45 -0.30 1.24
CA ARG A 22 20.95 -0.44 2.63
C ARG A 22 20.38 -1.66 3.33
N VAL A 23 19.08 -1.92 3.15
CA VAL A 23 18.34 -2.94 3.90
C VAL A 23 18.31 -4.29 3.16
N CYS A 24 18.44 -4.26 1.84
CA CYS A 24 18.40 -5.42 0.96
C CYS A 24 19.57 -5.40 -0.05
N PRO A 25 20.83 -5.44 0.45
CA PRO A 25 22.00 -5.32 -0.40
C PRO A 25 22.15 -6.47 -1.40
N ARG A 26 21.72 -7.69 -1.06
CA ARG A 26 21.82 -8.85 -1.97
C ARG A 26 20.86 -8.68 -3.15
N TYR A 27 19.61 -8.33 -2.88
CA TYR A 27 18.61 -7.97 -3.89
C TYR A 27 19.13 -6.85 -4.78
N THR A 28 19.71 -5.80 -4.19
CA THR A 28 20.26 -4.67 -4.96
C THR A 28 21.44 -5.09 -5.85
N ALA A 29 22.31 -5.97 -5.34
CA ALA A 29 23.41 -6.51 -6.13
C ALA A 29 22.91 -7.35 -7.30
N VAL A 30 21.90 -8.20 -7.09
CA VAL A 30 21.28 -9.02 -8.15
C VAL A 30 20.62 -8.15 -9.23
N LEU A 31 19.94 -7.07 -8.85
CA LEU A 31 19.36 -6.12 -9.81
C LEU A 31 20.39 -5.45 -10.73
N GLY A 32 21.63 -5.31 -10.28
CA GLY A 32 22.71 -4.68 -11.04
C GLY A 32 23.48 -5.63 -11.96
N ARG A 33 23.15 -6.93 -11.98
CA ARG A 33 23.82 -7.93 -12.79
C ARG A 33 23.29 -7.99 -14.22
N SER A 34 24.08 -8.58 -15.10
CA SER A 34 23.61 -8.97 -16.43
C SER A 34 22.69 -10.19 -16.33
N ASP A 35 21.78 -10.35 -17.28
CA ASP A 35 20.87 -11.52 -17.33
C ASP A 35 21.63 -12.85 -17.44
N ASP A 36 22.88 -12.81 -17.92
CA ASP A 36 23.77 -13.98 -18.07
C ASP A 36 24.41 -14.44 -16.74
N ASP A 37 24.49 -13.58 -15.73
CA ASP A 37 25.24 -13.86 -14.48
C ASP A 37 24.46 -14.74 -13.47
N GLY A 38 23.18 -14.98 -13.70
CA GLY A 38 22.35 -15.86 -12.87
C GLY A 38 22.37 -15.54 -11.36
N ILE A 39 21.85 -16.49 -10.58
CA ILE A 39 21.77 -16.41 -9.11
C ILE A 39 22.35 -17.71 -8.55
N GLY A 40 23.42 -17.60 -7.75
CA GLY A 40 24.04 -18.73 -7.07
C GLY A 40 23.11 -19.34 -6.02
N ILE A 41 23.25 -20.64 -5.76
CA ILE A 41 22.43 -21.32 -4.76
C ILE A 41 22.70 -20.81 -3.35
N GLU A 42 23.95 -20.42 -3.08
CA GLU A 42 24.40 -19.89 -1.79
C GLU A 42 23.79 -18.54 -1.42
N GLU A 43 23.30 -17.79 -2.41
CA GLU A 43 22.69 -16.48 -2.18
C GLU A 43 21.15 -16.52 -2.14
N LEU A 44 20.54 -17.67 -2.45
CA LEU A 44 19.08 -17.82 -2.48
C LEU A 44 18.43 -17.55 -1.13
N ASP A 45 18.96 -18.12 -0.04
CA ASP A 45 18.38 -17.94 1.30
C ASP A 45 18.37 -16.46 1.72
N THR A 46 19.48 -15.76 1.44
CA THR A 46 19.60 -14.32 1.75
C THR A 46 18.69 -13.50 0.85
N LEU A 47 18.65 -13.81 -0.44
CA LEU A 47 17.80 -13.12 -1.41
C LEU A 47 16.31 -13.31 -1.07
N GLN A 48 15.91 -14.52 -0.67
CA GLN A 48 14.53 -14.80 -0.26
C GLN A 48 14.15 -13.96 0.96
N LEU A 49 14.98 -13.92 2.00
CA LEU A 49 14.74 -13.13 3.21
C LEU A 49 14.59 -11.62 2.88
N GLU A 50 15.43 -11.10 2.01
CA GLU A 50 15.37 -9.70 1.59
C GLU A 50 14.09 -9.42 0.77
N LEU A 51 13.69 -10.32 -0.13
CA LEU A 51 12.44 -10.22 -0.86
C LEU A 51 11.21 -10.27 0.08
N GLU A 52 11.22 -11.13 1.09
CA GLU A 52 10.19 -11.17 2.12
C GLU A 52 10.11 -9.85 2.91
N THR A 53 11.26 -9.23 3.18
CA THR A 53 11.33 -7.91 3.83
C THR A 53 10.68 -6.82 2.97
N LEU A 54 11.00 -6.79 1.67
CA LEU A 54 10.39 -5.86 0.71
C LEU A 54 8.88 -6.09 0.57
N LEU A 55 8.46 -7.35 0.43
CA LEU A 55 7.06 -7.75 0.31
C LEU A 55 6.27 -7.35 1.56
N SER A 56 6.83 -7.59 2.76
CA SER A 56 6.21 -7.22 4.03
C SER A 56 6.01 -5.70 4.12
N SER A 57 7.01 -4.92 3.68
CA SER A 57 6.91 -3.46 3.63
C SER A 57 5.88 -2.95 2.61
N ALA A 58 5.83 -3.53 1.42
CA ALA A 58 4.80 -3.21 0.42
C ALA A 58 3.40 -3.56 0.94
N SER A 59 3.23 -4.74 1.53
CA SER A 59 1.96 -5.23 2.07
C SER A 59 1.42 -4.34 3.19
N ARG A 60 2.29 -3.81 4.07
CA ARG A 60 1.86 -2.84 5.10
C ARG A 60 1.30 -1.56 4.48
N ARG A 61 1.96 -1.02 3.45
CA ARG A 61 1.50 0.19 2.75
C ARG A 61 0.19 -0.03 2.02
N LEU A 62 0.06 -1.19 1.36
CA LEU A 62 -1.17 -1.59 0.69
C LEU A 62 -2.34 -1.65 1.67
N ARG A 63 -2.20 -2.36 2.80
CA ARG A 63 -3.27 -2.44 3.81
C ARG A 63 -3.70 -1.07 4.35
N ALA A 64 -2.74 -0.18 4.61
CA ALA A 64 -3.04 1.17 5.05
C ALA A 64 -3.85 1.96 3.99
N LEU A 65 -3.51 1.82 2.70
CA LEU A 65 -4.28 2.43 1.62
C LEU A 65 -5.68 1.81 1.47
N GLU A 66 -5.79 0.49 1.61
CA GLU A 66 -7.08 -0.20 1.53
C GLU A 66 -8.02 0.20 2.66
N GLU A 67 -7.50 0.40 3.87
CA GLU A 67 -8.26 0.95 5.00
C GLU A 67 -8.80 2.35 4.67
N GLN A 68 -7.96 3.24 4.12
CA GLN A 68 -8.41 4.58 3.73
C GLN A 68 -9.44 4.53 2.58
N ARG A 69 -9.25 3.62 1.62
CA ARG A 69 -10.22 3.39 0.54
C ARG A 69 -11.56 2.93 1.10
N GLN A 70 -11.56 1.99 2.05
CA GLN A 70 -12.79 1.48 2.65
C GLN A 70 -13.55 2.57 3.41
N ILE A 71 -12.84 3.42 4.18
CA ILE A 71 -13.43 4.57 4.87
C ILE A 71 -14.16 5.49 3.88
N LEU A 72 -13.58 5.74 2.70
CA LEU A 72 -14.20 6.54 1.66
C LEU A 72 -15.42 5.86 1.03
N THR A 73 -15.33 4.56 0.74
CA THR A 73 -16.47 3.77 0.24
C THR A 73 -17.63 3.82 1.22
N ASP A 74 -17.39 3.52 2.50
CA ASP A 74 -18.42 3.53 3.54
C ASP A 74 -19.06 4.92 3.72
N TRP A 75 -18.25 5.97 3.59
CA TRP A 75 -18.76 7.35 3.63
C TRP A 75 -19.66 7.67 2.45
N GLN A 76 -19.26 7.27 1.24
CA GLN A 76 -20.05 7.46 0.04
C GLN A 76 -21.39 6.71 0.13
N ASP A 77 -21.37 5.46 0.60
CA ASP A 77 -22.57 4.63 0.77
C ASP A 77 -23.54 5.26 1.78
N LYS A 78 -23.04 5.68 2.95
CA LYS A 78 -23.84 6.41 3.96
C LYS A 78 -24.43 7.72 3.42
N LYS A 79 -23.74 8.39 2.51
CA LYS A 79 -24.23 9.61 1.85
C LYS A 79 -25.25 9.30 0.75
N GLY A 80 -25.15 8.14 0.11
CA GLY A 80 -26.15 7.61 -0.82
C GLY A 80 -27.46 7.29 -0.12
N ASP A 81 -27.40 6.56 0.99
CA ASP A 81 -28.58 6.17 1.80
C ASP A 81 -29.37 7.37 2.32
N LYS A 82 -28.67 8.40 2.81
CA LYS A 82 -29.29 9.66 3.24
C LYS A 82 -30.00 10.41 2.11
N ARG A 83 -29.58 10.23 0.85
CA ARG A 83 -30.25 10.82 -0.32
C ARG A 83 -31.51 10.05 -0.71
N PHE A 84 -31.49 8.72 -0.62
CA PHE A 84 -32.68 7.89 -0.85
C PHE A 84 -33.77 8.14 0.21
N LEU A 85 -33.40 8.25 1.49
CA LEU A 85 -34.35 8.57 2.57
C LEU A 85 -34.99 9.95 2.42
N LYS A 86 -34.32 10.92 1.79
CA LYS A 86 -34.88 12.26 1.51
C LYS A 86 -35.83 12.30 0.32
N LEU A 87 -35.75 11.35 -0.62
CA LEU A 87 -36.62 11.28 -1.79
C LEU A 87 -37.93 10.51 -1.54
N GLY A 88 -37.98 9.70 -0.47
CA GLY A 88 -39.20 8.96 -0.06
C GLY A 88 -40.12 9.74 0.88
N ALA A 89 -39.75 10.97 1.26
CA ALA A 89 -40.56 11.87 2.07
C ALA A 89 -40.98 13.07 1.22
N SER A 90 -41.90 12.84 0.27
CA SER A 90 -42.56 13.88 -0.53
C SER A 90 -43.94 13.42 -0.92
#